data_AF-A0AAV2HHK3-F1
#
_entry.id   AF-A0AAV2HHK3-F1
#
_cell.length_a   1.000
_cell.length_b   1.000
_cell.length_c   1.000
_cell.angle_alpha   90.00
_cell.angle_beta   90.00
_cell.angle_gamma   90.00
#
_symmetry.space_group_name_H-M   'P 1'
#
loop_
_entity.id
_entity.type
_entity.pdbx_description
1 polymer ?
#
loop_
_entity_poly.entity_id
_entity_poly.type
_entity_poly.pdbx_seq_one_letter_code
_entity_poly.pdbx_strand_id
1 'polypeptide(L)'
;MASNQDDVAGSEDDEDYIELPKTRPDENALRSNRVRCINEHSEKSVRLYKKYMSEKSLVYPMKHLPRGNVIVINNEQLSPPHQRRGTDKDIHKITAIFSQLGFNIIVYNNLKTDVRYKFFIN
;
A
#
# COMPACT_ATOMS: atom_id res chain seq x y z
N MET A 1 -69.53 14.42 6.17
CA MET A 1 -69.22 14.69 4.75
C MET A 1 -67.98 13.88 4.37
N ALA A 2 -67.72 13.70 3.08
CA ALA A 2 -66.51 13.05 2.52
C ALA A 2 -65.24 13.90 2.82
N SER A 3 -63.99 13.46 2.60
CA SER A 3 -63.50 12.53 1.56
C SER A 3 -62.25 11.70 1.97
N ASN A 4 -61.75 10.89 1.03
CA ASN A 4 -60.76 9.81 1.20
C ASN A 4 -59.31 10.22 0.76
N GLN A 5 -58.42 9.22 0.68
CA GLN A 5 -57.17 9.11 -0.12
C GLN A 5 -55.84 9.62 0.51
N ASP A 6 -54.66 9.02 0.30
CA ASP A 6 -54.16 7.69 -0.17
C ASP A 6 -52.62 7.66 0.14
N ASP A 7 -51.87 6.58 0.41
CA ASP A 7 -52.15 5.18 0.79
C ASP A 7 -51.38 4.81 2.11
N VAL A 8 -50.31 4.01 2.30
CA VAL A 8 -49.39 3.13 1.50
C VAL A 8 -48.94 1.95 2.41
N ALA A 9 -48.62 0.77 1.84
CA ALA A 9 -48.25 -0.48 2.55
C ALA A 9 -46.75 -0.65 2.96
N GLY A 10 -46.45 -1.67 3.79
CA GLY A 10 -45.08 -2.17 4.04
C GLY A 10 -44.94 -3.05 5.29
N SER A 11 -44.73 -4.36 5.12
CA SER A 11 -44.40 -5.32 6.17
C SER A 11 -43.24 -6.21 5.69
N GLU A 12 -42.15 -6.30 6.45
CA GLU A 12 -41.04 -7.26 6.21
C GLU A 12 -40.13 -7.30 7.45
N ASP A 13 -40.25 -8.36 8.26
CA ASP A 13 -39.33 -8.77 9.34
C ASP A 13 -39.16 -10.31 9.27
N ASP A 14 -39.01 -10.85 8.05
CA ASP A 14 -38.85 -12.27 7.79
C ASP A 14 -37.38 -12.69 7.96
N GLU A 15 -37.05 -13.29 9.11
CA GLU A 15 -35.76 -13.92 9.38
C GLU A 15 -35.59 -15.21 8.55
N ASP A 16 -34.68 -15.15 7.57
CA ASP A 16 -34.47 -16.15 6.52
C ASP A 16 -33.85 -17.47 7.07
N TYR A 17 -34.69 -18.31 7.69
CA TYR A 17 -34.25 -19.47 8.46
C TYR A 17 -33.81 -20.65 7.59
N ILE A 18 -32.53 -20.65 7.20
CA ILE A 18 -31.91 -21.69 6.36
C ILE A 18 -32.02 -23.08 7.02
N GLU A 19 -32.85 -23.98 6.47
CA GLU A 19 -32.87 -25.39 6.88
C GLU A 19 -31.51 -26.06 6.64
N LEU A 20 -30.84 -26.44 7.73
CA LEU A 20 -29.61 -27.24 7.65
C LEU A 20 -29.93 -28.64 7.07
N PRO A 21 -29.13 -29.14 6.10
CA PRO A 21 -29.39 -30.43 5.48
C PRO A 21 -29.33 -31.57 6.50
N LYS A 22 -30.42 -32.34 6.58
CA LYS A 22 -30.70 -33.34 7.62
C LYS A 22 -29.82 -34.61 7.56
N THR A 23 -28.84 -34.66 6.67
CA THR A 23 -27.84 -35.74 6.57
C THR A 23 -26.43 -35.16 6.67
N ARG A 24 -25.58 -35.78 7.50
CA ARG A 24 -24.16 -35.43 7.57
C ARG A 24 -23.49 -35.87 6.26
N PRO A 25 -22.84 -34.97 5.49
CA PRO A 25 -22.09 -35.39 4.30
C PRO A 25 -20.93 -36.30 4.71
N ASP A 26 -20.63 -37.31 3.91
CA ASP A 26 -19.50 -38.22 4.12
C ASP A 26 -18.19 -37.43 4.32
N GLU A 27 -17.46 -37.71 5.42
CA GLU A 27 -16.20 -37.04 5.71
C GLU A 27 -15.15 -37.27 4.62
N ASN A 28 -15.16 -38.41 3.91
CA ASN A 28 -14.21 -38.65 2.83
C ASN A 28 -14.53 -37.79 1.61
N ALA A 29 -15.80 -37.69 1.20
CA ALA A 29 -16.26 -36.73 0.20
C ALA A 29 -15.95 -35.28 0.61
N LEU A 30 -16.18 -34.92 1.88
CA LEU A 30 -15.95 -33.57 2.39
C LEU A 30 -14.44 -33.22 2.42
N ARG A 31 -13.58 -34.15 2.85
CA ARG A 31 -12.11 -34.00 2.79
C ARG A 31 -11.61 -33.95 1.34
N SER A 32 -12.10 -34.83 0.47
CA SER A 32 -11.74 -34.88 -0.96
C SER A 32 -12.12 -33.60 -1.71
N ASN A 33 -13.30 -33.05 -1.42
CA ASN A 33 -13.74 -31.76 -1.95
C ASN A 33 -12.87 -30.63 -1.36
N ARG A 34 -12.63 -30.60 -0.04
CA ARG A 34 -11.81 -29.54 0.60
C ARG A 34 -10.38 -29.50 0.05
N VAL A 35 -9.74 -30.65 -0.17
CA VAL A 35 -8.41 -30.75 -0.79
C VAL A 35 -8.43 -30.23 -2.23
N ARG A 36 -9.43 -30.61 -3.04
CA ARG A 36 -9.60 -30.07 -4.40
C ARG A 36 -9.81 -28.55 -4.40
N CYS A 37 -10.69 -28.03 -3.55
CA CYS A 37 -10.92 -26.58 -3.43
C CYS A 37 -9.65 -25.80 -3.06
N ILE A 38 -8.83 -26.31 -2.14
CA ILE A 38 -7.56 -25.69 -1.73
C ILE A 38 -6.54 -25.71 -2.89
N ASN A 39 -6.37 -26.86 -3.56
CA ASN A 39 -5.44 -27.00 -4.68
C ASN A 39 -5.87 -26.11 -5.86
N GLU A 40 -7.16 -26.09 -6.20
CA GLU A 40 -7.67 -25.24 -7.27
C GLU A 40 -7.57 -23.75 -6.94
N HIS A 41 -7.82 -23.33 -5.70
CA HIS A 41 -7.62 -21.93 -5.30
C HIS A 41 -6.15 -21.54 -5.35
N SER A 42 -5.23 -22.40 -4.90
CA SER A 42 -3.80 -22.12 -4.99
C SER A 42 -3.35 -22.02 -6.45
N GLU A 43 -3.78 -22.94 -7.32
CA GLU A 43 -3.48 -22.90 -8.75
C GLU A 43 -4.08 -21.69 -9.46
N LYS A 44 -5.36 -21.36 -9.23
CA LYS A 44 -6.02 -20.19 -9.83
C LYS A 44 -5.33 -18.89 -9.38
N SER A 45 -4.96 -18.79 -8.10
CA SER A 45 -4.22 -17.65 -7.54
C SER A 45 -2.80 -17.54 -8.11
N VAL A 46 -2.07 -18.65 -8.19
CA VAL A 46 -0.70 -18.69 -8.77
C VAL A 46 -0.74 -18.37 -10.28
N ARG A 47 -1.72 -18.88 -11.03
CA ARG A 47 -1.90 -18.57 -12.46
C ARG A 47 -2.22 -17.07 -12.66
N LEU A 48 -3.11 -16.49 -11.84
CA LEU A 48 -3.42 -15.06 -11.86
C LEU A 48 -2.21 -14.18 -11.50
N TYR A 49 -1.51 -14.51 -10.42
CA TYR A 49 -0.29 -13.80 -10.01
C TYR A 49 0.81 -13.89 -11.08
N LYS A 50 1.04 -15.09 -11.63
CA LYS A 50 2.05 -15.32 -12.68
C LYS A 50 1.69 -14.61 -13.99
N LYS A 51 0.40 -14.53 -14.34
CA LYS A 51 -0.09 -13.72 -15.46
C LYS A 51 0.17 -12.24 -15.22
N TYR A 52 -0.28 -11.69 -14.09
CA TYR A 52 -0.09 -10.29 -13.70
C TYR A 52 1.40 -9.88 -13.66
N MET A 53 2.28 -10.76 -13.16
CA MET A 53 3.73 -10.58 -13.14
C MET A 53 4.44 -10.88 -14.48
N SER A 54 3.73 -11.42 -15.48
CA SER A 54 4.21 -11.46 -16.88
C SER A 54 3.73 -10.27 -17.72
N GLU A 55 2.57 -9.69 -17.38
CA GLU A 55 1.98 -8.53 -18.06
C GLU A 55 2.54 -7.19 -17.55
N LYS A 56 2.96 -7.14 -16.27
CA LYS A 56 3.73 -6.02 -15.72
C LYS A 56 5.22 -6.33 -15.69
N SER A 57 6.03 -5.35 -16.05
CA SER A 57 7.46 -5.36 -15.74
C SER A 57 7.67 -5.47 -14.23
N LEU A 58 8.51 -6.41 -13.81
CA LEU A 58 9.00 -6.53 -12.42
C LEU A 58 9.90 -5.36 -12.00
N VAL A 59 10.29 -4.49 -12.94
CA VAL A 59 11.12 -3.30 -12.72
C VAL A 59 10.24 -2.05 -12.72
N TYR A 60 10.39 -1.20 -11.69
CA TYR A 60 9.73 0.10 -11.60
C TYR A 60 10.01 1.00 -12.82
N PRO A 61 9.03 1.79 -13.31
CA PRO A 61 9.18 2.62 -14.51
C PRO A 61 10.04 3.89 -14.29
N MET A 62 11.35 3.71 -14.10
CA MET A 62 12.34 4.76 -13.81
C MET A 62 12.72 5.64 -15.03
N LYS A 63 11.79 5.89 -15.95
CA LYS A 63 12.00 6.60 -17.23
C LYS A 63 11.69 8.11 -17.20
N HIS A 64 11.05 8.60 -16.14
CA HIS A 64 10.69 10.02 -16.02
C HIS A 64 11.92 10.90 -15.71
N LEU A 65 11.90 12.14 -16.18
CA LEU A 65 12.91 13.17 -15.90
C LEU A 65 12.22 14.47 -15.45
N PRO A 66 12.62 15.07 -14.30
CA PRO A 66 13.57 14.53 -13.32
C PRO A 66 13.05 13.20 -12.74
N ARG A 67 13.96 12.30 -12.32
CA ARG A 67 13.57 10.97 -11.79
C ARG A 67 12.81 11.04 -10.47
N GLY A 68 12.89 12.18 -9.79
CA GLY A 68 12.26 12.48 -8.51
C GLY A 68 13.04 13.59 -7.79
N ASN A 69 12.62 13.89 -6.56
CA ASN A 69 13.35 14.76 -5.64
C ASN A 69 14.14 13.91 -4.63
N VAL A 70 15.39 14.27 -4.36
CA VAL A 70 16.23 13.71 -3.29
C VAL A 70 16.38 14.78 -2.22
N ILE A 71 15.85 14.51 -1.03
CA ILE A 71 15.92 15.41 0.12
C ILE A 71 17.07 14.95 1.04
N VAL A 72 18.09 15.79 1.18
CA VAL A 72 19.26 15.53 2.03
C VAL A 72 19.15 16.40 3.28
N ILE A 73 18.89 15.79 4.44
CA ILE A 73 18.93 16.49 5.73
C ILE A 73 20.30 16.27 6.36
N ASN A 74 21.18 17.26 6.22
CA ASN A 74 22.49 17.25 6.83
C ASN A 74 22.47 17.94 8.20
N ASN A 75 22.70 17.19 9.27
CA ASN A 75 22.96 17.75 10.59
C ASN A 75 24.45 17.59 10.92
N GLU A 76 25.20 18.68 10.82
CA GLU A 76 26.59 18.79 11.27
C GLU A 76 26.66 19.28 12.72
N GLN A 77 25.92 20.35 13.02
CA GLN A 77 25.89 21.02 14.31
C GLN A 77 24.77 20.42 15.17
N LEU A 78 25.06 19.28 15.80
CA LEU A 78 24.26 18.77 16.90
C LEU A 78 24.66 19.49 18.20
N SER A 79 23.90 19.29 19.28
CA SER A 79 24.25 19.82 20.60
C SER A 79 25.65 19.36 21.04
N PRO A 80 26.47 20.25 21.65
CA PRO A 80 27.80 19.89 22.11
C PRO A 80 27.78 18.65 23.03
N PRO A 81 28.78 17.74 22.94
CA PRO A 81 29.98 17.81 22.09
C PRO A 81 29.82 17.27 20.63
N HIS A 82 28.64 16.91 20.17
CA HIS A 82 28.44 15.95 19.07
C HIS A 82 28.55 16.51 17.63
N GLN A 83 29.53 17.37 17.31
CA GLN A 83 29.68 17.90 15.94
C GLN A 83 30.14 16.82 14.94
N ARG A 84 29.36 16.60 13.87
CA ARG A 84 29.66 15.63 12.79
C ARG A 84 30.57 16.21 11.70
N ARG A 85 31.79 16.59 12.07
CA ARG A 85 32.83 17.11 11.15
C ARG A 85 33.06 16.13 9.98
N GLY A 86 33.12 16.64 8.74
CA GLY A 86 33.33 15.83 7.53
C GLY A 86 32.06 15.52 6.73
N THR A 87 30.88 15.76 7.30
CA THR A 87 29.56 15.56 6.65
C THR A 87 29.35 16.49 5.43
N ASP A 88 30.14 17.56 5.31
CA ASP A 88 30.27 18.42 4.12
C ASP A 88 30.71 17.61 2.88
N LYS A 89 31.67 16.70 3.07
CA LYS A 89 32.20 15.82 2.01
C LYS A 89 31.21 14.74 1.62
N ASP A 90 30.39 14.31 2.58
CA ASP A 90 29.32 13.35 2.34
C ASP A 90 28.20 13.98 1.52
N ILE A 91 27.73 15.19 1.87
CA ILE A 91 26.79 15.96 1.03
C ILE A 91 27.34 16.09 -0.39
N HIS A 92 28.58 16.56 -0.55
CA HIS A 92 29.14 16.83 -1.88
C HIS A 92 29.13 15.59 -2.78
N LYS A 93 29.53 14.43 -2.24
CA LYS A 93 29.49 13.13 -2.95
C LYS A 93 28.06 12.69 -3.27
N ILE A 94 27.16 12.76 -2.29
CA ILE A 94 25.74 12.39 -2.45
C ILE A 94 25.09 13.25 -3.54
N THR A 95 25.27 14.56 -3.48
CA THR A 95 24.75 15.52 -4.47
C THR A 95 25.29 15.24 -5.86
N ALA A 96 26.60 14.99 -6.02
CA ALA A 96 27.19 14.66 -7.30
C ALA A 96 26.61 13.37 -7.91
N ILE A 97 26.49 12.30 -7.12
CA ILE A 97 25.97 11.00 -7.57
C ILE A 97 24.49 11.12 -7.98
N PHE A 98 23.63 11.69 -7.14
CA PHE A 98 22.20 11.78 -7.46
C PHE A 98 21.89 12.76 -8.60
N SER A 99 22.72 13.79 -8.82
CA SER A 99 22.59 14.69 -9.97
C SER A 99 22.97 13.98 -11.28
N GLN A 100 24.06 13.19 -11.28
CA GLN A 100 24.42 12.34 -12.42
C GLN A 100 23.35 11.29 -12.74
N LEU A 101 22.62 10.82 -11.73
CA LEU A 101 21.46 9.94 -11.91
C LEU A 101 20.20 10.67 -12.40
N GLY A 102 20.17 12.01 -12.49
CA GLY A 102 19.04 12.78 -13.02
C GLY A 102 17.92 13.04 -11.99
N PHE A 103 18.26 13.11 -10.70
CA PHE A 103 17.35 13.58 -9.66
C PHE A 103 17.52 15.09 -9.41
N ASN A 104 16.43 15.76 -9.02
CA ASN A 104 16.50 17.09 -8.42
C ASN A 104 16.89 16.95 -6.94
N ILE A 105 17.72 17.85 -6.39
CA ILE A 105 18.30 17.70 -5.05
C ILE A 105 18.02 18.92 -4.18
N ILE A 106 17.51 18.66 -2.98
CA ILE A 106 17.18 19.69 -1.99
C ILE A 106 17.97 19.36 -0.71
N VAL A 107 18.90 20.24 -0.34
CA VAL A 107 19.75 20.05 0.85
C VAL A 107 19.32 21.00 1.96
N TYR A 108 19.00 20.45 3.13
CA TYR A 108 18.70 21.20 4.35
C TYR A 108 19.80 20.99 5.38
N ASN A 109 20.45 22.07 5.81
CA ASN A 109 21.51 22.03 6.82
C ASN A 109 20.97 22.39 8.22
N ASN A 110 21.31 21.58 9.22
CA ASN A 110 21.06 21.80 10.64
C ASN A 110 19.59 22.13 10.99
N LEU A 111 18.64 21.34 10.47
CA LEU A 111 17.21 21.56 10.72
C LEU A 111 16.86 21.42 12.21
N LYS A 112 16.28 22.49 12.77
CA LYS A 112 15.61 22.48 14.08
C LYS A 112 14.35 21.60 14.03
N THR A 113 14.03 21.00 15.17
CA THR A 113 12.98 19.96 15.30
C THR A 113 11.63 20.40 14.74
N ASP A 114 11.19 21.62 15.06
CA ASP A 114 9.88 22.16 14.72
C ASP A 114 9.63 22.26 13.21
N VAL A 115 10.70 22.36 12.41
CA VAL A 115 10.61 22.52 10.95
C VAL A 115 10.62 21.17 10.22
N ARG A 116 11.10 20.08 10.84
CA ARG A 116 11.31 18.78 10.17
C ARG A 116 10.03 18.22 9.56
N TYR A 117 8.92 18.23 10.31
CA TYR A 117 7.67 17.58 9.89
C TYR A 117 7.01 18.29 8.69
N LYS A 118 7.22 19.61 8.54
CA LYS A 118 6.62 20.44 7.49
C LYS A 118 7.16 20.14 6.07
N PHE A 119 8.29 19.43 5.95
CA PHE A 119 8.86 19.07 4.64
C PHE A 119 8.40 17.70 4.09
N PHE A 120 7.65 16.91 4.87
CA PHE A 120 7.23 15.55 4.50
C PHE A 120 5.71 15.41 4.31
N ILE A 121 4.94 16.47 4.52
CA ILE A 121 3.49 16.51 4.30
C ILE A 121 3.19 17.73 3.44
N ASN A 122 2.67 17.50 2.23
CA ASN A 122 2.32 18.49 1.22
C ASN A 122 1.20 17.92 0.35
#